data_AF-A0A2I4CY99-F1
#
_entry.id   AF-A0A2I4CY99-F1
#
_cell.length_a   1.000
_cell.length_b   1.000
_cell.length_c   1.000
_cell.angle_alpha   90.00
_cell.angle_beta   90.00
_cell.angle_gamma   90.00
#
_symmetry.space_group_name_H-M   'P 1'
#
loop_
_entity.id
_entity.type
_entity.pdbx_description
1 polymer ?
#
loop_
_entity_poly.entity_id
_entity_poly.type
_entity_poly.pdbx_seq_one_letter_code
_entity_poly.pdbx_strand_id
1 'polypeptide(L)'
;MWEQNLKKIQLHNLEHSMGKHSSLLNRFGDMTNEEFNQMVNTFKPTANMKTKAPRFSKPSSLKVRPSVDWRTEGYVTPVKNQ
;
A
#
# COMPACT_ATOMS: atom_id res chain seq x y z
N MET A 1 -0.77 19.84 16.17
CA MET A 1 -0.81 19.02 14.94
C MET A 1 0.58 18.85 14.34
N TRP A 2 1.20 19.92 13.83
CA TRP A 2 2.55 19.86 13.23
C TRP A 2 3.64 19.32 14.17
N GLU A 3 3.73 19.83 15.40
CA GLU A 3 4.75 19.38 16.37
C GLU A 3 4.62 17.91 16.78
N GLN A 4 3.39 17.40 16.87
CA GLN A 4 3.13 15.99 17.20
C GLN A 4 3.53 15.06 16.05
N ASN A 5 3.28 15.50 14.82
CA ASN A 5 3.72 14.78 13.62
C ASN A 5 5.24 14.81 13.49
N LEU A 6 5.89 15.95 13.76
CA LEU A 6 7.34 16.06 13.72
C LEU A 6 8.01 15.15 14.76
N LYS A 7 7.44 15.05 15.97
CA LYS A 7 7.88 14.09 17.00
C LYS A 7 7.72 12.63 16.55
N LYS A 8 6.59 12.27 15.92
CA LYS A 8 6.38 10.94 15.34
C LYS A 8 7.40 10.63 14.25
N ILE A 9 7.67 11.60 13.37
CA ILE A 9 8.65 11.46 12.28
C ILE A 9 10.05 11.25 12.85
N GLN A 10 10.45 12.02 13.86
CA GLN A 10 11.76 11.88 14.50
C GLN A 10 11.92 10.53 15.21
N LEU A 11 10.91 10.10 15.97
CA LEU A 11 10.91 8.79 16.62
C LEU A 11 11.01 7.67 15.58
N HIS A 12 10.23 7.76 14.52
CA HIS A 12 10.21 6.77 13.45
C HIS A 12 11.53 6.72 12.67
N ASN A 13 12.16 7.88 12.40
CA ASN A 13 13.48 7.94 11.77
C ASN A 13 14.59 7.35 12.67
N LEU A 14 14.49 7.56 13.98
CA LEU A 14 15.39 6.94 14.96
C LEU A 14 15.23 5.41 14.92
N GLU A 15 13.99 4.90 14.94
CA GLU A 15 13.70 3.47 14.85
C GLU A 15 14.12 2.86 13.51
N HIS A 16 14.01 3.61 12.41
CA HIS A 16 14.54 3.24 11.10
C HIS A 16 16.06 3.14 11.11
N SER A 17 16.76 4.10 11.74
CA SER A 17 18.23 4.04 11.88
C SER A 17 18.70 2.85 12.70
N MET A 18 17.85 2.36 13.61
CA MET A 18 18.07 1.15 14.39
C MET A 18 17.66 -0.13 13.67
N GLY A 19 17.21 -0.04 12.40
CA GLY A 19 16.79 -1.18 11.58
C GLY A 19 15.46 -1.82 12.00
N LYS A 20 14.68 -1.17 12.88
CA LYS A 20 13.41 -1.72 13.39
C LYS A 20 12.23 -1.47 12.46
N HIS A 21 12.30 -0.44 11.61
CA HIS A 21 11.23 -0.05 10.69
C HIS A 21 11.79 0.40 9.34
N SER A 22 11.11 0.09 8.24
CA SER A 22 11.51 0.48 6.87
C SER A 22 10.68 1.64 6.30
N SER A 23 9.79 2.25 7.08
CA SER A 23 9.00 3.38 6.57
C SER A 23 9.86 4.64 6.55
N LEU A 24 9.83 5.39 5.45
CA LEU A 24 10.48 6.69 5.33
C LEU A 24 9.45 7.79 5.45
N LEU A 25 9.88 9.00 5.80
CA LEU A 25 9.03 10.18 5.72
C LEU A 25 8.48 10.32 4.29
N ASN A 26 7.15 10.37 4.18
CA ASN A 26 6.46 10.56 2.92
C ASN A 26 5.51 11.76 3.04
N ARG A 27 4.86 12.10 1.93
CA ARG A 27 3.91 13.23 1.80
C ARG A 27 2.68 13.19 2.71
N PHE A 28 2.49 12.12 3.48
CA PHE A 28 1.42 11.96 4.45
C PHE A 28 1.91 12.12 5.89
N GLY A 29 3.15 12.57 6.09
CA GLY A 29 3.78 12.68 7.42
C GLY A 29 3.09 13.67 8.35
N ASP A 30 2.31 14.61 7.82
CA ASP A 30 1.51 15.58 8.57
C ASP A 30 0.02 15.21 8.67
N MET A 31 -0.42 14.12 8.03
CA MET A 31 -1.80 13.67 8.09
C MET A 31 -2.04 12.75 9.28
N THR A 32 -3.19 12.93 9.92
CA THR A 32 -3.70 11.98 10.91
C THR A 32 -4.23 10.71 10.21
N ASN A 33 -4.37 9.62 10.96
CA ASN A 33 -4.94 8.37 10.42
C ASN A 33 -6.37 8.54 9.89
N GLU A 34 -7.15 9.46 10.49
CA GLU A 34 -8.51 9.76 10.05
C GLU A 34 -8.51 10.47 8.69
N GLU A 35 -7.68 11.50 8.52
CA GLU A 35 -7.53 12.21 7.24
C GLU A 35 -6.99 11.27 6.15
N PHE A 36 -6.02 10.41 6.49
CA PHE A 36 -5.49 9.41 5.58
C PHE A 36 -6.57 8.41 5.12
N ASN A 37 -7.38 7.90 6.06
CA ASN A 37 -8.46 6.96 5.74
C ASN A 37 -9.54 7.61 4.87
N GLN A 38 -9.86 8.89 5.09
CA GLN A 38 -10.83 9.62 4.26
C GLN A 38 -10.33 9.85 2.84
N MET A 39 -9.03 10.10 2.65
CA MET A 39 -8.46 10.45 1.35
C MET A 39 -8.05 9.22 0.52
N VAL A 40 -7.42 8.23 1.14
CA VAL A 40 -6.75 7.11 0.45
C VAL A 40 -7.59 5.82 0.51
N ASN A 41 -8.23 5.56 1.66
CA ASN A 41 -8.96 4.31 1.88
C ASN A 41 -10.47 4.46 1.59
N THR A 42 -10.80 4.86 0.36
CA THR A 42 -12.18 5.20 -0.03
C THR A 42 -13.02 4.02 -0.49
N PHE A 43 -12.44 2.80 -0.57
CA PHE A 43 -13.16 1.62 -1.02
C PHE A 43 -14.26 1.23 -0.02
N LYS A 44 -15.51 1.23 -0.47
CA LYS A 44 -16.67 0.78 0.31
C LYS A 44 -17.31 -0.42 -0.39
N PRO A 45 -17.19 -1.65 0.16
CA PRO A 45 -17.87 -2.80 -0.42
C PRO A 45 -19.39 -2.60 -0.32
N THR A 46 -20.11 -2.75 -1.43
CA THR A 46 -21.57 -2.77 -1.40
C THR A 46 -22.05 -4.20 -1.20
N ALA A 47 -23.06 -4.41 -0.36
CA ALA A 47 -23.64 -5.74 -0.08
C ALA A 47 -24.14 -6.47 -1.34
N ASN A 48 -24.34 -5.72 -2.43
CA ASN A 48 -24.80 -6.18 -3.73
C ASN A 48 -23.68 -6.27 -4.79
N MET A 49 -22.40 -6.30 -4.42
CA MET A 49 -21.32 -6.65 -5.36
C MET A 49 -21.47 -8.12 -5.80
N LYS A 50 -22.45 -8.39 -6.66
CA LYS A 50 -22.57 -9.63 -7.41
C LYS A 50 -21.42 -9.63 -8.41
N THR A 51 -20.32 -10.28 -8.05
CA THR A 51 -19.26 -10.59 -9.00
C THR A 51 -19.85 -11.53 -10.05
N LYS A 52 -20.27 -10.98 -11.20
CA LYS A 52 -20.59 -11.76 -12.40
C LYS A 52 -19.35 -12.42 -13.02
N ALA A 53 -18.18 -12.24 -12.39
CA ALA A 53 -16.92 -12.78 -12.85
C ALA A 53 -16.83 -14.28 -12.55
N PRO A 54 -16.36 -15.09 -13.51
CA PRO A 54 -16.05 -16.49 -13.25
C PRO A 54 -15.02 -16.60 -12.12
N ARG A 55 -15.23 -17.56 -11.21
CA ARG A 55 -14.29 -17.83 -10.12
C ARG A 55 -12.99 -18.35 -10.72
N PHE A 56 -11.86 -17.78 -10.31
CA PHE A 56 -10.55 -18.27 -10.71
C PHE A 56 -10.35 -19.71 -10.22
N SER A 57 -9.94 -20.60 -11.14
CA SER A 57 -9.59 -21.98 -10.83
C SER A 57 -8.11 -22.22 -11.13
N LYS A 58 -7.37 -22.72 -10.14
CA LYS A 58 -5.93 -22.99 -10.27
C LYS A 58 -5.72 -24.29 -11.08
N PRO A 59 -4.81 -24.30 -12.07
CA PRO A 59 -4.42 -25.54 -12.76
C PRO A 59 -3.67 -26.50 -11.83
N SER A 60 -3.91 -27.81 -11.96
CA SER A 60 -3.27 -28.85 -11.14
C SER A 60 -1.74 -28.95 -11.35
N SER A 61 -1.24 -28.56 -12.53
CA SER A 61 0.18 -28.64 -12.92
C SER A 61 0.91 -27.30 -12.93
N LEU A 62 0.39 -26.28 -12.26
CA LEU A 62 0.97 -24.94 -12.29
C LEU A 62 2.35 -24.88 -11.60
N LYS A 63 3.42 -24.74 -12.39
CA LYS A 63 4.76 -24.39 -11.92
C LYS A 63 4.93 -22.86 -11.95
N VAL A 64 4.86 -22.23 -10.79
CA VAL A 64 5.07 -20.78 -10.64
C VAL A 64 6.55 -20.52 -10.36
N ARG A 65 7.08 -19.44 -10.93
CA ARG A 65 8.44 -18.97 -10.61
C ARG A 65 8.52 -18.53 -9.13
N PRO A 66 9.69 -18.63 -8.48
CA PRO A 66 9.85 -18.21 -7.09
C PRO A 66 9.70 -16.69 -6.90
N SER A 67 9.91 -15.88 -7.94
CA SER A 67 9.71 -14.43 -7.93
C SER A 67 9.23 -13.96 -9.30
N VAL A 68 8.36 -12.94 -9.31
CA VAL A 68 7.81 -12.32 -10.51
C VAL A 68 7.80 -10.80 -10.30
N ASP A 69 8.42 -10.06 -11.21
CA ASP A 69 8.35 -8.59 -11.26
C ASP A 69 7.76 -8.15 -12.62
N TRP A 70 6.46 -7.86 -12.63
CA TRP A 70 5.72 -7.45 -13.82
C TRP A 70 6.20 -6.13 -14.43
N ARG A 71 6.97 -5.31 -13.67
CA ARG A 71 7.56 -4.07 -14.20
C ARG A 71 8.61 -4.36 -15.26
N THR A 72 9.35 -5.47 -15.10
CA THR A 72 10.39 -5.88 -16.06
C THR A 72 9.81 -6.35 -17.39
N GLU A 73 8.55 -6.76 -17.40
CA GLU A 73 7.84 -7.28 -18.57
C GLU A 73 6.99 -6.21 -19.27
N GLY A 74 7.00 -4.97 -18.78
CA GLY A 74 6.30 -3.83 -19.42
C GLY A 74 4.79 -3.76 -19.15
N TYR A 75 4.25 -4.61 -18.28
CA TYR A 75 2.82 -4.62 -17.94
C TYR A 75 2.40 -3.55 -16.92
N VAL A 76 3.36 -2.81 -16.34
CA VAL A 76 3.10 -1.82 -15.28
C VAL A 76 3.28 -0.41 -15.83
N THR A 77 2.21 0.39 -15.77
CA THR A 77 2.25 1.83 -16.09
C THR A 77 2.97 2.64 -15.02
N PRO A 78 3.45 3.86 -15.32
CA PRO A 78 4.08 4.74 -14.32
C PRO A 78 3.20 4.98 -13.08
N VAL A 79 3.85 5.25 -11.95
CA VAL A 79 3.19 5.51 -10.66
C VAL A 79 2.26 6.72 -10.78
N LYS A 80 1.02 6.56 -10.32
CA LYS A 80 -0.01 7.60 -10.28
C LYS A 80 -0.30 8.02 -8.84
N ASN A 81 -0.96 9.16 -8.71
CA ASN A 81 -1.53 9.67 -7.47
C ASN A 81 -3.05 9.62 -7.63
N GLN A 82 -3.75 9.02 -6.67
CA GLN A 82 -5.19 8.73 -6.73
C GLN A 82 -6.03 9.99 -6.91
#